data_AF-A0A6P1UBT4-F1
#
_entry.id   AF-A0A6P1UBT4-F1
#
_cell.length_a   1.000
_cell.length_b   1.000
_cell.length_c   1.000
_cell.angle_alpha   90.00
_cell.angle_beta   90.00
_cell.angle_gamma   90.00
#
_symmetry.space_group_name_H-M   'P 1'
#
loop_
_entity.id
_entity.type
_entity.pdbx_description
1 polymer ?
#
loop_
_entity_poly.entity_id
_entity_poly.type
_entity_poly.pdbx_seq_one_letter_code
_entity_poly.pdbx_strand_id
1 'polypeptide(L)'
;MARTLSLFESAVSRMRVMRQGDIVQLVIDGGGALVTSTQDFIQAQKWASSKPASGNMITDRGRMLERLSVLVARPGSVLGTQGNAKQLAGLCKLMSQGGYDLAEWMLPPELKNPQPQAPANKPDPPDAEAGAQTVSTP
;
A
#
# COMPACT_ATOMS: atom_id res chain seq x y z
N MET A 1 17.64 -33.70 -2.38
CA MET A 1 16.26 -33.24 -2.64
C MET A 1 16.24 -31.73 -2.53
N ALA A 2 16.06 -31.00 -3.64
CA ALA A 2 15.93 -29.54 -3.59
C ALA A 2 14.61 -29.21 -2.88
N ARG A 3 14.65 -28.47 -1.76
CA ARG A 3 13.43 -27.93 -1.14
C ARG A 3 12.81 -26.98 -2.14
N THR A 4 11.62 -27.31 -2.65
CA THR A 4 10.79 -26.34 -3.37
C THR A 4 10.38 -25.28 -2.35
N LEU A 5 10.98 -24.09 -2.46
CA LEU A 5 10.63 -22.95 -1.62
C LEU A 5 9.17 -22.57 -1.88
N SER A 6 8.43 -22.27 -0.83
CA SER A 6 7.13 -21.60 -0.99
C SER A 6 7.33 -20.16 -1.46
N LEU A 7 6.33 -19.59 -2.12
CA LEU A 7 6.33 -18.19 -2.55
C LEU A 7 6.64 -17.26 -1.37
N PHE A 8 6.12 -17.58 -0.18
CA PHE A 8 6.44 -16.86 1.05
C PHE A 8 7.93 -16.91 1.42
N GLU A 9 8.56 -18.09 1.38
CA GLU A 9 10.00 -18.22 1.70
C GLU A 9 10.87 -17.49 0.69
N SER A 10 10.51 -17.56 -0.59
CA SER A 10 11.15 -16.78 -1.67
C SER A 10 11.01 -15.27 -1.42
N ALA A 11 9.79 -14.80 -1.11
CA ALA A 11 9.48 -13.39 -0.89
C ALA A 11 10.13 -12.81 0.37
N VAL A 12 10.24 -13.59 1.45
CA VAL A 12 10.75 -13.13 2.75
C VAL A 12 12.27 -13.26 2.90
N SER A 13 12.94 -13.98 2.01
CA SER A 13 14.41 -14.23 2.07
C SER A 13 15.27 -12.95 2.17
N ARG A 14 14.82 -11.82 1.61
CA ARG A 14 15.47 -10.49 1.71
C ARG A 14 14.58 -9.42 2.34
N MET A 15 13.63 -9.85 3.18
CA MET A 15 12.69 -8.98 3.86
C MET A 15 12.72 -9.25 5.35
N ARG A 16 12.87 -8.18 6.15
CA ARG A 16 12.74 -8.26 7.59
C ARG A 16 11.30 -7.95 7.98
N VAL A 17 10.63 -8.93 8.58
CA VAL A 17 9.27 -8.76 9.11
C VAL A 17 9.36 -8.50 10.61
N MET A 18 8.86 -7.35 11.05
CA MET A 18 8.75 -6.96 12.46
C MET A 18 7.27 -6.84 12.81
N ARG A 19 6.82 -7.60 13.79
CA ARG A 19 5.46 -7.50 14.35
C ARG A 19 5.49 -6.68 15.63
N GLN A 20 4.63 -5.69 15.73
CA GLN A 20 4.40 -4.92 16.95
C GLN A 20 2.90 -4.80 17.19
N GLY A 21 2.39 -5.54 18.17
CA GLY A 21 0.97 -5.56 18.50
C GLY A 21 0.13 -5.98 17.29
N ASP A 22 -0.70 -5.05 16.82
CA ASP A 22 -1.63 -5.29 15.69
C ASP A 22 -1.07 -4.84 14.33
N ILE A 23 0.16 -4.30 14.27
CA ILE A 23 0.81 -3.88 13.02
C ILE A 23 2.03 -4.74 12.69
N VAL A 24 2.31 -4.82 11.39
CA VAL A 24 3.46 -5.53 10.83
C VAL A 24 4.23 -4.56 9.96
N GLN A 25 5.47 -4.29 10.35
CA GLN A 25 6.43 -3.60 9.51
C GLN A 25 7.22 -4.62 8.70
N LEU A 26 7.29 -4.42 7.39
CA LEU A 26 8.15 -5.17 6.49
C LEU A 26 9.23 -4.22 5.97
N VAL A 27 10.49 -4.58 6.17
CA VAL A 27 11.64 -3.82 5.68
C VAL A 27 12.30 -4.64 4.59
N ILE A 28 12.31 -4.10 3.39
CA ILE A 28 12.92 -4.71 2.21
C ILE A 28 14.31 -4.12 2.03
N ASP A 29 15.32 -4.98 1.97
CA ASP A 29 16.68 -4.57 1.65
C ASP A 29 16.73 -3.94 0.24
N GLY A 30 17.11 -2.67 0.16
CA GLY A 30 17.07 -1.86 -1.07
C GLY A 30 15.67 -1.49 -1.60
N GLY A 31 14.60 -1.87 -0.89
CA GLY A 31 13.20 -1.60 -1.29
C GLY A 31 12.40 -0.73 -0.31
N GLY A 32 13.03 -0.28 0.78
CA GLY A 32 12.44 0.58 1.80
C GLY A 32 11.61 -0.18 2.85
N ALA A 33 10.80 0.55 3.62
CA ALA A 33 9.97 -0.01 4.67
C ALA A 33 8.49 0.23 4.38
N LEU A 34 7.66 -0.76 4.72
CA LEU A 34 6.21 -0.70 4.60
C LEU A 34 5.57 -1.26 5.87
N VAL A 35 4.37 -0.81 6.19
CA VAL A 35 3.59 -1.21 7.36
C VAL A 35 2.20 -1.64 6.92
N THR A 36 1.72 -2.74 7.44
CA THR A 36 0.37 -3.28 7.17
C THR A 36 -0.24 -3.78 8.48
N SER A 37 -1.53 -4.09 8.44
CA SER A 37 -2.23 -4.72 9.56
C SER A 37 -1.82 -6.19 9.70
N THR A 38 -1.75 -6.68 10.94
CA THR A 38 -1.41 -8.08 11.23
C THR A 38 -2.39 -9.05 10.61
N GLN A 39 -3.68 -8.74 10.62
CA GLN A 39 -4.72 -9.56 9.99
C GLN A 39 -4.49 -9.76 8.49
N ASP A 40 -4.18 -8.68 7.79
CA ASP A 40 -3.96 -8.68 6.34
C ASP A 40 -2.68 -9.44 5.96
N PHE A 41 -1.60 -9.22 6.74
CA PHE A 41 -0.36 -9.97 6.59
C PHE A 41 -0.54 -11.48 6.83
N ILE A 42 -1.32 -11.90 7.84
CA ILE A 42 -1.58 -13.33 8.10
C ILE A 42 -2.28 -13.97 6.91
N GLN A 43 -3.25 -13.29 6.31
CA GLN A 43 -3.98 -13.79 5.15
C GLN A 43 -3.06 -13.91 3.93
N ALA A 44 -2.26 -12.87 3.64
CA ALA A 44 -1.28 -12.89 2.56
C ALA A 44 -0.19 -13.96 2.76
N GLN A 45 0.31 -14.12 3.99
CA GLN A 45 1.28 -15.15 4.36
C GLN A 45 0.73 -16.56 4.16
N LYS A 46 -0.50 -16.84 4.62
CA LYS A 46 -1.14 -18.17 4.45
C LYS A 46 -1.31 -18.49 2.97
N TRP A 47 -1.75 -17.52 2.17
CA TRP A 47 -1.87 -17.69 0.73
C TRP A 47 -0.51 -17.94 0.06
N ALA A 48 0.50 -17.13 0.39
CA ALA A 48 1.86 -17.23 -0.15
C ALA A 48 2.57 -18.54 0.26
N SER A 49 2.26 -19.07 1.44
CA SER A 49 2.82 -20.34 1.91
C SER A 49 2.26 -21.54 1.14
N SER A 50 1.01 -21.44 0.67
CA SER A 50 0.33 -22.47 -0.12
C SER A 50 0.66 -22.43 -1.62
N LYS A 51 1.47 -21.47 -2.08
CA LYS A 51 1.86 -21.33 -3.48
C LYS A 51 3.34 -21.71 -3.66
N PRO A 52 3.70 -22.46 -4.72
CA PRO A 52 5.10 -22.70 -5.04
C PRO A 52 5.78 -21.39 -5.47
N ALA A 53 7.06 -21.23 -5.12
CA ALA A 53 7.84 -20.08 -5.58
C ALA A 53 7.96 -20.08 -7.10
N SER A 54 7.87 -18.89 -7.71
CA SER A 54 7.96 -18.71 -9.15
C SER A 54 9.40 -18.75 -9.68
N GLY A 55 10.40 -18.85 -8.78
CA GLY A 55 11.82 -18.83 -9.11
C GLY A 55 12.43 -17.42 -9.22
N ASN A 56 11.59 -16.37 -9.14
CA ASN A 56 12.03 -14.98 -9.10
C ASN A 56 11.51 -14.30 -7.83
N MET A 57 12.43 -14.04 -6.90
CA MET A 57 12.15 -13.41 -5.60
C MET A 57 11.42 -12.07 -5.73
N ILE A 58 11.77 -11.24 -6.73
CA ILE A 58 11.16 -9.91 -6.89
C ILE A 58 9.69 -10.06 -7.30
N THR A 59 9.40 -10.98 -8.22
CA THR A 59 8.03 -11.29 -8.66
C THR A 59 7.21 -11.94 -7.55
N ASP A 60 7.78 -12.90 -6.82
CA ASP A 60 7.12 -13.56 -5.68
C ASP A 60 6.76 -12.54 -4.58
N ARG A 61 7.70 -11.63 -4.27
CA ARG A 61 7.47 -10.53 -3.34
C ARG A 61 6.40 -9.57 -3.83
N GLY A 62 6.44 -9.17 -5.11
CA GLY A 62 5.40 -8.34 -5.73
C GLY A 62 4.01 -8.95 -5.56
N ARG A 63 3.86 -10.24 -5.90
CA ARG A 63 2.58 -10.97 -5.78
C ARG A 63 2.08 -11.10 -4.35
N MET A 64 2.97 -11.29 -3.37
CA MET A 64 2.60 -11.33 -1.96
C MET A 64 2.11 -9.95 -1.49
N LEU A 65 2.81 -8.89 -1.90
CA LEU A 65 2.49 -7.52 -1.50
C LEU A 65 1.24 -6.98 -2.19
N GLU A 66 0.98 -7.34 -3.45
CA GLU A 66 -0.27 -7.03 -4.15
C GLU A 66 -1.50 -7.67 -3.47
N ARG A 67 -1.29 -8.70 -2.66
CA ARG A 67 -2.37 -9.32 -1.89
C ARG A 67 -2.71 -8.53 -0.63
N LEU A 68 -1.84 -7.63 -0.19
CA LEU A 68 -2.10 -6.76 0.94
C LEU A 68 -3.09 -5.68 0.51
N SER A 69 -4.24 -5.63 1.16
CA SER A 69 -5.30 -4.65 0.83
C SER A 69 -5.01 -3.28 1.43
N VAL A 70 -4.27 -3.24 2.54
CA VAL A 70 -3.88 -2.02 3.23
C VAL A 70 -2.40 -2.03 3.53
N LEU A 71 -1.68 -1.04 3.01
CA LEU A 71 -0.25 -0.88 3.28
C LEU A 71 0.14 0.59 3.28
N VAL A 72 1.03 0.95 4.21
CA VAL A 72 1.62 2.27 4.35
C VAL A 72 3.11 2.18 4.07
N ALA A 73 3.56 2.85 3.02
CA ALA A 73 4.97 2.84 2.64
C ALA A 73 5.72 4.03 3.23
N ARG A 74 7.03 3.85 3.45
CA ARG A 74 7.96 4.93 3.82
C ARG A 74 8.41 5.66 2.55
N PRO A 75 8.72 6.97 2.59
CA PRO A 75 9.35 7.66 1.47
C PRO A 75 10.60 6.91 1.00
N GLY A 76 10.70 6.65 -0.30
CA GLY A 76 11.76 5.85 -0.91
C GLY A 76 11.50 4.34 -1.00
N SER A 77 10.30 3.86 -0.62
CA SER A 77 9.91 2.46 -0.84
C SER A 77 9.49 2.18 -2.28
N VAL A 78 9.65 0.91 -2.70
CA VAL A 78 9.28 0.41 -4.03
C VAL A 78 7.77 0.33 -4.27
N LEU A 79 6.96 0.43 -3.22
CA LEU A 79 5.51 0.46 -3.29
C LEU A 79 4.99 1.75 -2.66
N GLY A 80 3.90 2.28 -3.20
CA GLY A 80 3.18 3.41 -2.63
C GLY A 80 2.16 2.96 -1.58
N THR A 81 1.72 3.91 -0.75
CA THR A 81 0.61 3.73 0.20
C THR A 81 -0.66 3.31 -0.53
N GLN A 82 -1.29 2.22 -0.11
CA GLN A 82 -2.50 1.68 -0.75
C GLN A 82 -3.51 1.25 0.33
N GLY A 83 -4.79 1.44 0.06
CA GLY A 83 -5.87 0.99 0.93
C GLY A 83 -7.01 1.98 1.07
N ASN A 84 -8.11 1.52 1.67
CA ASN A 84 -9.29 2.34 1.88
C ASN A 84 -9.09 3.31 3.07
N ALA A 85 -9.63 4.52 2.99
CA ALA A 85 -9.46 5.58 3.99
C ALA A 85 -9.80 5.11 5.42
N LYS A 86 -10.85 4.29 5.58
CA LYS A 86 -11.26 3.71 6.87
C LYS A 86 -10.22 2.74 7.45
N GLN A 87 -9.61 1.90 6.60
CA GLN A 87 -8.58 0.95 7.02
C GLN A 87 -7.27 1.67 7.32
N LEU A 88 -6.90 2.65 6.51
CA LEU A 88 -5.72 3.49 6.75
C LEU A 88 -5.86 4.33 8.02
N ALA A 89 -7.06 4.86 8.33
CA ALA A 89 -7.32 5.54 9.60
C ALA A 89 -7.15 4.60 10.81
N GLY A 90 -7.65 3.36 10.70
CA GLY A 90 -7.42 2.31 11.70
C GLY A 90 -5.94 1.98 11.86
N LEU A 91 -5.22 1.80 10.74
CA LEU A 91 -3.79 1.51 10.75
C LEU A 91 -2.96 2.67 11.33
N CYS A 92 -3.32 3.91 11.02
CA CYS A 92 -2.72 5.13 11.55
C CYS A 92 -2.90 5.20 13.09
N LYS A 93 -4.09 4.88 13.60
CA LYS A 93 -4.36 4.79 15.04
C LYS A 93 -3.49 3.71 15.70
N LEU A 94 -3.34 2.55 15.07
CA LEU A 94 -2.50 1.46 15.57
C LEU A 94 -0.99 1.81 15.51
N MET A 95 -0.55 2.51 14.47
CA MET A 95 0.82 3.01 14.35
C MET A 95 1.13 4.04 15.44
N SER A 96 0.21 4.97 15.71
CA SER A 96 0.33 5.92 16.82
C SER A 96 0.37 5.21 18.18
N GLN A 97 -0.45 4.18 18.39
CA GLN A 97 -0.40 3.34 19.60
C GLN A 97 0.89 2.54 19.72
N GLY A 98 1.49 2.15 18.59
CA GLY A 98 2.80 1.48 18.52
C GLY A 98 3.98 2.43 18.71
N GLY A 99 3.75 3.74 18.86
CA GLY A 99 4.80 4.75 19.01
C GLY A 99 5.53 5.11 17.71
N TYR A 100 4.93 4.81 16.54
CA TYR A 100 5.48 5.23 15.26
C TYR A 100 5.13 6.69 14.97
N ASP A 101 6.10 7.46 14.50
CA ASP A 101 5.88 8.82 14.04
C ASP A 101 5.22 8.82 12.66
N LEU A 102 3.95 9.22 12.60
CA LEU A 102 3.13 9.23 11.39
C LEU A 102 3.62 10.25 10.33
N ALA A 103 4.39 11.27 10.73
CA ALA A 103 4.92 12.25 9.80
C ALA A 103 5.99 11.64 8.89
N GLU A 104 6.77 10.69 9.41
CA GLU A 104 7.82 9.97 8.69
C GLU A 104 7.33 9.00 7.61
N TRP A 105 6.03 8.67 7.58
CA TRP A 105 5.44 7.72 6.61
C TRP A 105 4.66 8.44 5.52
N MET A 106 4.59 7.85 4.32
CA MET A 106 3.75 8.36 3.24
C MET A 106 2.30 8.04 3.55
N LEU A 107 1.59 8.95 4.21
CA LEU A 107 0.17 8.84 4.47
C LEU A 107 -0.57 9.79 3.52
N PRO A 108 -1.71 9.39 2.94
CA PRO A 108 -2.51 10.29 2.11
C PRO A 108 -2.90 11.55 2.92
N PRO A 109 -2.89 12.73 2.27
CA PRO A 109 -3.08 14.01 2.95
C PRO A 109 -4.42 14.11 3.68
N GLU A 110 -5.44 13.34 3.29
CA GLU A 110 -6.75 13.27 3.95
C GLU A 110 -6.70 12.73 5.39
N LEU A 111 -5.68 11.93 5.72
CA LEU A 111 -5.46 11.42 7.07
C LEU A 111 -4.48 12.26 7.88
N LYS A 112 -3.60 13.01 7.19
CA LYS A 112 -2.66 13.97 7.79
C LYS A 112 -3.32 15.32 8.06
N ASN A 113 -4.38 15.66 7.34
CA ASN A 113 -5.12 16.90 7.46
C ASN A 113 -6.61 16.59 7.20
N PRO A 114 -7.54 16.77 8.16
CA PRO A 114 -8.97 16.60 7.94
C PRO A 114 -9.52 17.77 7.12
N GLN A 115 -9.06 17.91 5.88
CA GLN A 115 -9.71 18.73 4.86
C GLN A 115 -10.32 17.79 3.82
N PRO A 116 -11.58 18.00 3.43
CA PRO A 116 -12.27 17.16 2.46
C PRO A 116 -11.60 17.33 1.11
N GLN A 117 -10.79 16.36 0.67
CA GLN A 117 -10.27 16.38 -0.69
C GLN A 117 -11.21 15.63 -1.62
N ALA A 118 -11.68 16.41 -2.59
CA ALA A 118 -12.53 15.99 -3.69
C ALA A 118 -11.96 14.76 -4.43
N PRO A 119 -12.84 13.93 -5.02
CA PRO A 119 -12.43 12.75 -5.77
C PRO A 119 -11.58 13.15 -6.97
N ALA A 120 -10.28 12.87 -6.91
CA ALA A 120 -9.39 12.90 -8.05
C ALA A 120 -9.63 11.63 -8.90
N ASN A 121 -10.67 11.67 -9.74
CA ASN A 121 -10.70 10.86 -10.95
C ASN A 121 -10.43 11.78 -12.16
N LYS A 122 -9.62 11.26 -13.08
CA LYS A 122 -8.76 11.95 -14.05
C LYS A 122 -9.50 12.79 -15.13
N PRO A 123 -8.76 13.65 -15.86
CA PRO A 123 -9.30 14.65 -16.77
C PRO A 123 -9.57 14.07 -18.16
N ASP A 124 -10.73 14.38 -18.72
CA ASP A 124 -10.95 14.38 -20.18
C ASP A 124 -11.80 15.62 -20.53
N PRO A 125 -11.29 16.51 -21.41
CA PRO A 125 -12.05 17.66 -21.88
C PRO A 125 -13.25 17.19 -22.74
N PRO A 126 -14.41 17.85 -22.63
CA PRO A 126 -15.61 17.46 -23.37
C PRO A 126 -15.42 17.75 -24.86
N ASP A 127 -15.58 16.71 -25.67
CA ASP A 127 -16.03 16.85 -27.05
C ASP A 127 -17.38 17.59 -27.03
N ALA A 128 -17.35 18.90 -27.27
CA ALA A 128 -18.53 19.74 -27.46
C ALA A 128 -18.18 20.91 -28.41
N GLU A 129 -17.84 20.56 -29.65
CA GLU A 129 -18.11 21.42 -30.79
C GLU A 129 -19.63 21.58 -30.95
N ALA A 130 -20.24 22.56 -30.28
CA ALA A 130 -21.56 23.10 -30.65
C ALA A 130 -21.84 24.44 -29.96
N GLY A 131 -21.55 25.53 -30.67
CA GLY A 131 -22.36 26.75 -30.73
C GLY A 131 -22.69 27.49 -29.44
N ALA A 132 -22.06 28.66 -29.27
CA ALA A 132 -22.79 29.93 -29.18
C ALA A 132 -21.79 31.07 -29.04
N GLN A 133 -21.44 31.63 -30.19
CA GLN A 133 -20.91 32.98 -30.28
C GLN A 133 -21.91 33.97 -29.68
N THR A 134 -21.36 34.87 -28.85
CA THR A 134 -21.64 36.31 -28.82
C THR A 134 -22.92 36.85 -28.16
N VAL A 135 -22.65 37.61 -27.08
CA VAL A 135 -23.04 39.01 -26.78
C VAL A 135 -24.48 39.42 -26.39
N SER A 136 -24.55 39.93 -25.16
CA SER A 136 -25.16 41.20 -24.71
C SER A 136 -26.67 41.48 -24.84
N THR A 137 -27.31 41.59 -23.66
CA THR A 137 -28.39 42.52 -23.24
C THR A 137 -27.98 43.99 -23.50
N PRO A 138 -28.87 45.01 -23.63
CA PRO A 138 -30.30 45.10 -23.26
C PRO A 138 -31.33 45.22 -24.39
#